data_AF-A0A945HHT7-F1
#
_entry.id   AF-A0A945HHT7-F1
#
_cell.length_a   1.000
_cell.length_b   1.000
_cell.length_c   1.000
_cell.angle_alpha   90.00
_cell.angle_beta   90.00
_cell.angle_gamma   90.00
#
_symmetry.space_group_name_H-M   'P 1'
#
loop_
_entity.id
_entity.type
_entity.pdbx_description
1 polymer ?
#
loop_
_entity_poly.entity_id
_entity_poly.type
_entity_poly.pdbx_seq_one_letter_code
_entity_poly.pdbx_strand_id
1 'polypeptide(L)' 'CRGEGVGGTLLEHISSYGNNLGMDFIDVNTRRKDAVSFYKKHGFIEKRLHRKFYSLRYFCGSKKIL' A
#
# COMPACT_ATOMS: atom_id res chain seq x y z
N CYS A 1 4.24 -17.83 -7.81
CA CYS A 1 4.86 -17.48 -6.52
C CYS A 1 3.97 -16.51 -5.73
N ARG A 2 3.00 -17.02 -4.96
CA ARG A 2 2.24 -16.23 -3.95
C ARG A 2 2.56 -16.83 -2.60
N GLY A 3 2.68 -16.00 -1.56
CA GLY A 3 3.04 -16.47 -0.20
C GLY A 3 4.54 -16.67 0.04
N GLU A 4 5.40 -16.38 -0.94
CA GLU A 4 6.86 -16.54 -0.86
C GLU A 4 7.58 -15.23 -0.45
N GLY A 5 6.85 -14.23 0.05
CA GLY A 5 7.44 -12.96 0.50
C GLY A 5 7.80 -11.94 -0.60
N VAL A 6 7.92 -12.36 -1.88
CA VAL A 6 8.28 -11.49 -3.03
C VAL A 6 7.48 -10.19 -3.07
N GLY A 7 6.16 -10.26 -2.89
CA GLY A 7 5.30 -9.09 -2.91
C GLY A 7 5.60 -8.10 -1.78
N GLY A 8 5.98 -8.59 -0.60
CA GLY A 8 6.37 -7.75 0.54
C GLY A 8 7.67 -7.01 0.25
N THR A 9 8.69 -7.72 -0.24
CA THR A 9 9.98 -7.13 -0.63
C THR A 9 9.82 -6.05 -1.71
N LEU A 10 9.00 -6.30 -2.73
CA LEU A 10 8.71 -5.29 -3.75
C LEU A 10 8.00 -4.07 -3.18
N LEU A 11 7.07 -4.27 -2.24
CA LEU A 11 6.31 -3.19 -1.63
C LEU A 11 7.19 -2.31 -0.74
N GLU A 12 8.10 -2.92 0.04
CA GLU A 12 9.10 -2.22 0.84
C GLU A 12 10.01 -1.35 -0.04
N HIS A 13 10.50 -1.90 -1.15
CA HIS A 13 11.31 -1.16 -2.10
C HIS A 13 10.57 0.03 -2.71
N ILE A 14 9.32 -0.16 -3.17
CA ILE A 14 8.52 0.92 -3.75
C ILE A 14 8.21 2.00 -2.71
N SER A 15 7.87 1.61 -1.47
CA SER A 15 7.62 2.58 -0.39
C SER A 15 8.88 3.39 -0.06
N SER A 16 10.05 2.74 0.04
CA SER A 16 11.33 3.41 0.25
C SER A 16 11.68 4.36 -0.90
N TYR A 17 11.50 3.90 -2.13
CA TYR A 17 11.75 4.71 -3.32
C TYR A 17 10.83 5.94 -3.39
N GLY A 18 9.53 5.76 -3.14
CA GLY A 18 8.56 6.86 -3.09
C GLY A 18 8.88 7.88 -1.99
N ASN A 19 9.32 7.43 -0.81
CA ASN A 19 9.80 8.32 0.25
C ASN A 19 11.01 9.15 -0.19
N ASN A 20 11.99 8.53 -0.86
CA ASN A 20 13.19 9.23 -1.35
C ASN A 20 12.87 10.25 -2.44
N LEU A 21 11.81 10.03 -3.21
CA LEU A 21 11.30 10.98 -4.19
C LEU A 21 10.44 12.10 -3.58
N GLY A 22 10.16 12.05 -2.27
CA GLY A 22 9.27 13.01 -1.61
C GLY A 22 7.80 12.87 -2.02
N MET A 23 7.37 11.66 -2.41
CA MET A 23 5.95 11.40 -2.68
C MET A 23 5.14 11.52 -1.39
N ASP A 24 3.89 11.98 -1.51
CA ASP A 24 2.96 12.03 -0.38
C ASP A 24 2.30 10.67 -0.10
N PHE A 25 2.01 9.89 -1.15
CA PHE A 25 1.30 8.62 -1.03
C PHE A 25 1.45 7.69 -2.24
N ILE A 26 1.10 6.42 -2.03
CA ILE A 26 0.95 5.37 -3.05
C ILE A 26 -0.50 4.86 -3.00
N ASP A 27 -1.19 4.85 -4.15
CA ASP A 27 -2.55 4.32 -4.28
C ASP A 27 -2.56 2.97 -5.03
N VAL A 28 -3.36 2.03 -4.53
CA VAL A 28 -3.61 0.73 -5.18
C VAL A 28 -5.11 0.50 -5.30
N ASN A 29 -5.55 0.03 -6.47
CA ASN A 29 -6.93 -0.38 -6.72
C ASN A 29 -6.99 -1.89 -6.98
N THR A 30 -7.91 -2.59 -6.30
CA THR A 30 -8.07 -4.05 -6.48
C THR A 30 -9.50 -4.51 -6.27
N ARG A 31 -9.91 -5.59 -6.95
CA ARG A 31 -11.18 -6.29 -6.66
C ARG A 31 -11.02 -7.47 -5.71
N ARG A 32 -9.77 -7.83 -5.43
CA ARG A 32 -9.38 -9.06 -4.73
C ARG A 32 -9.30 -8.82 -3.23
N LYS A 33 -10.17 -9.47 -2.45
CA LYS A 33 -10.18 -9.35 -0.97
C LYS A 33 -8.86 -9.81 -0.34
N ASP A 34 -8.21 -10.82 -0.89
CA ASP A 34 -6.92 -11.30 -0.40
C ASP A 34 -5.79 -10.27 -0.63
N ALA A 35 -5.84 -9.55 -1.76
CA ALA A 35 -4.92 -8.43 -2.00
C ALA A 35 -5.18 -7.27 -1.03
N VAL A 36 -6.44 -6.96 -0.70
CA VAL A 36 -6.78 -5.96 0.34
C VAL A 36 -6.12 -6.31 1.66
N SER A 37 -6.27 -7.55 2.12
CA SER A 37 -5.65 -8.03 3.37
C SER A 37 -4.12 -7.92 3.32
N PHE A 38 -3.51 -8.27 2.18
CA PHE A 38 -2.07 -8.12 1.98
C PHE A 38 -1.61 -6.66 2.11
N TYR A 39 -2.25 -5.72 1.42
CA TYR A 39 -1.86 -4.31 1.47
C TYR A 39 -2.12 -3.69 2.86
N LYS A 40 -3.23 -4.05 3.52
CA LYS A 40 -3.51 -3.61 4.90
C LYS A 40 -2.43 -4.05 5.88
N LYS A 41 -1.92 -5.29 5.75
CA LYS A 41 -0.79 -5.77 6.54
C LYS A 41 0.48 -4.91 6.37
N HIS A 42 0.64 -4.24 5.24
CA HIS A 42 1.78 -3.38 4.93
C HIS A 42 1.46 -1.89 5.10
N GLY A 43 0.46 -1.54 5.92
CA GLY A 43 0.19 -0.16 6.32
C GLY A 43 -0.66 0.64 5.33
N PHE A 44 -1.24 0.01 4.30
CA PHE A 44 -2.23 0.68 3.47
C PHE A 44 -3.58 0.77 4.19
N ILE A 45 -4.25 1.91 4.05
CA ILE A 45 -5.61 2.13 4.56
C ILE A 45 -6.61 2.25 3.41
N GLU A 46 -7.85 1.79 3.62
CA GLU A 46 -8.91 1.99 2.62
C GLU A 46 -9.30 3.47 2.57
N LYS A 47 -9.25 4.08 1.38
CA LYS A 47 -9.67 5.48 1.20
C LYS A 47 -11.18 5.59 1.30
N ARG A 48 -11.89 4.88 0.41
CA ARG A 48 -13.35 4.74 0.28
C ARG A 48 -13.66 3.55 -0.63
N LEU A 49 -14.83 2.93 -0.47
CA LEU A 49 -15.33 1.93 -1.40
C LEU A 49 -15.88 2.63 -2.66
N HIS A 50 -15.06 2.83 -3.69
CA HIS A 50 -15.59 3.25 -5.00
C HIS A 50 -16.24 2.04 -5.67
N ARG A 51 -17.52 2.13 -6.03
CA ARG A 51 -18.29 1.00 -6.60
C ARG A 51 -17.48 0.32 -7.71
N LYS A 52 -17.20 -0.99 -7.50
CA LYS A 52 -16.42 -1.96 -8.29
C LYS A 52 -14.97 -2.25 -7.85
N PHE A 53 -14.34 -1.49 -6.95
CA PHE A 53 -12.97 -1.77 -6.48
C PHE A 53 -12.72 -1.29 -5.04
N TYR A 54 -11.85 -1.99 -4.32
CA TYR A 54 -11.19 -1.46 -3.13
C TYR A 54 -10.12 -0.47 -3.56
N SER A 55 -10.11 0.72 -2.96
CA SER A 55 -9.08 1.74 -3.16
C SER A 55 -8.32 1.92 -1.86
N LEU A 56 -7.03 1.58 -1.88
CA LEU A 56 -6.14 1.64 -0.72
C LEU A 56 -5.03 2.65 -0.92
N ARG A 57 -4.60 3.29 0.16
CA ARG A 57 -3.53 4.28 0.19
C ARG A 57 -2.48 3.95 1.25
N TYR A 58 -1.23 4.02 0.88
CA TYR A 58 -0.11 4.14 1.81
C TYR A 58 0.40 5.58 1.81
N PHE A 59 0.59 6.17 2.99
CA PHE A 59 1.16 7.51 3.10
C PHE A 59 2.67 7.41 3.20
N CYS A 60 3.35 8.09 2.29
CA CYS A 60 4.79 8.21 2.27
C CYS A 60 5.21 9.34 3.22
N GLY A 61 6.27 9.12 3.97
CA GLY A 61 6.73 10.04 5.01
C GLY A 61 5.97 9.87 6.32
N SER A 62 6.67 9.38 7.34
CA SER A 62 6.26 9.65 8.71
C SER A 62 6.49 11.15 8.98
N LYS A 63 5.46 11.99 8.90
CA LYS A 63 5.30 12.91 10.03
C LYS A 63 4.93 12.03 11.21
N LYS A 64 5.95 11.49 11.90
CA LYS A 64 5.77 10.96 13.26
C LYS A 64 5.20 12.13 14.05
N ILE A 65 3.89 12.15 14.27
CA ILE A 65 3.31 12.96 15.32
C ILE A 65 3.80 12.29 16.59
N LEU A 66 4.82 12.91 17.21
CA LEU A 66 5.22 12.65 18.59
C LEU A 66 4.07 13.00 19.53
#